data_AF-A0A0K9XJE0-F1
#
_entry.id   AF-A0A0K9XJE0-F1
#
_cell.length_a   1.000
_cell.length_b   1.000
_cell.length_c   1.000
_cell.angle_alpha   90.00
_cell.angle_beta   90.00
_cell.angle_gamma   90.00
#
_symmetry.space_group_name_H-M   'P 1'
#
loop_
_entity.id
_entity.type
_entity.pdbx_description
1 polymer ?
#
loop_
_entity_poly.entity_id
_entity_poly.type
_entity_poly.pdbx_seq_one_letter_code
_entity_poly.pdbx_strand_id
1 'polypeptide(L)'
;MHARTTTATPASDFRRLGDQSWHDKAACSNLEPDIADRLFFPTSRARKDIAQAKALCAQCPVRRICLDAALESESFYGIRGGMTEDERRPLHHKLDYRLDGDRVAAALRGLDIHLSNAERAAVARLAYLHGFTAEQLAWTLKVSQDWATDLLRNAHNEIEDRDRYWQEAGGTDEPADDAASGTTTVPGRLGQVIDRDSLGEAA
;
A
#
# COMPACT_ATOMS: atom_id res chain seq x y z
N MET A 1 -1.24 -2.97 44.37
CA MET A 1 -0.40 -2.61 43.20
C MET A 1 -1.25 -2.81 41.96
N HIS A 2 -1.86 -1.74 41.42
CA HIS A 2 -2.66 -1.84 40.20
C HIS A 2 -1.77 -1.49 39.02
N ALA A 3 -1.47 -2.49 38.17
CA ALA A 3 -0.80 -2.27 36.90
C ALA A 3 -1.72 -1.39 36.03
N ARG A 4 -1.29 -0.15 35.80
CA ARG A 4 -1.88 0.70 34.77
C ARG A 4 -1.46 0.12 33.42
N THR A 5 -2.32 -0.70 32.82
CA THR A 5 -2.20 -1.03 31.40
C THR A 5 -2.43 0.26 30.61
N THR A 6 -1.35 0.95 30.27
CA THR A 6 -1.39 1.97 29.22
C THR A 6 -1.58 1.21 27.91
N THR A 7 -2.82 1.07 27.47
CA THR A 7 -3.12 0.76 26.07
C THR A 7 -2.78 2.01 25.28
N ALA A 8 -1.48 2.23 25.03
CA ALA A 8 -1.07 3.18 24.02
C ALA A 8 -1.53 2.60 22.69
N THR A 9 -2.66 3.11 22.18
CA THR A 9 -2.99 3.00 20.76
C THR A 9 -1.72 3.37 20.00
N PRO A 10 -1.16 2.48 19.15
CA PRO A 10 0.01 2.86 18.37
C PRO A 10 -0.36 4.14 17.63
N ALA A 11 0.49 5.17 17.75
CA ALA A 11 0.29 6.40 17.01
C ALA A 11 0.05 6.01 15.55
N SER A 12 -1.14 6.31 15.02
CA SER A 12 -1.49 5.88 13.67
C SER A 12 -0.43 6.45 12.76
N ASP A 13 0.26 5.54 12.10
CA ASP A 13 1.51 5.78 11.41
C ASP A 13 1.26 6.43 10.02
N PHE A 14 0.01 6.91 9.83
CA PHE A 14 -0.56 7.54 8.66
C PHE A 14 -0.86 9.01 8.93
N ARG A 15 -0.55 9.83 7.93
CA ARG A 15 -0.87 11.26 7.91
C ARG A 15 -2.36 11.46 7.66
N ARG A 16 -3.01 12.31 8.45
CA ARG A 16 -4.36 12.79 8.15
C ARG A 16 -4.34 13.77 6.99
N LEU A 17 -5.39 13.80 6.17
CA LEU A 17 -5.54 14.84 5.15
C LEU A 17 -5.48 16.23 5.80
N GLY A 18 -4.74 17.16 5.18
CA GLY A 18 -4.48 18.49 5.74
C GLY A 18 -3.48 18.58 6.91
N ASP A 19 -3.08 17.46 7.53
CA ASP A 19 -2.09 17.51 8.62
C ASP A 19 -0.67 17.75 8.09
N GLN A 20 -0.06 18.82 8.59
CA GLN A 20 1.31 19.25 8.26
C GLN A 20 2.24 19.22 9.49
N SER A 21 1.75 18.84 10.68
CA SER A 21 2.55 18.83 11.93
C SER A 21 3.73 17.87 11.90
N TRP A 22 3.75 16.93 10.95
CA TRP A 22 4.86 16.01 10.73
C TRP A 22 6.09 16.68 10.12
N HIS A 23 5.94 17.85 9.46
CA HIS A 23 7.07 18.60 8.89
C HIS A 23 8.07 19.00 9.97
N ASP A 24 7.59 19.44 11.14
CA ASP A 24 8.45 19.86 12.26
C ASP A 24 9.31 18.71 12.81
N LYS A 25 8.84 17.47 12.64
CA LYS A 25 9.53 16.24 13.06
C LYS A 25 10.51 15.72 12.01
N ALA A 26 10.58 16.34 10.83
CA ALA A 26 11.48 15.90 9.77
C ALA A 26 12.93 16.20 10.13
N ALA A 27 13.84 15.25 9.89
CA ALA A 27 15.27 15.46 10.13
C ALA A 27 15.85 16.61 9.29
N CYS A 28 15.19 16.98 8.18
CA CYS A 28 15.59 18.11 7.33
C CYS A 28 14.95 19.45 7.72
N SER A 29 14.08 19.51 8.73
CA SER A 29 13.29 20.72 9.04
C SER A 29 14.13 21.91 9.50
N ASN A 30 15.26 21.65 10.17
CA ASN A 30 16.14 22.65 10.75
C ASN A 30 17.43 22.88 9.94
N LEU A 31 17.46 22.49 8.67
CA LEU A 31 18.60 22.80 7.81
C LEU A 31 18.55 24.26 7.38
N GLU A 32 19.73 24.89 7.28
CA GLU A 32 19.84 26.22 6.66
C GLU A 32 19.29 26.19 5.23
N PRO A 33 18.59 27.25 4.77
CA PRO A 33 17.89 27.25 3.48
C PRO A 33 18.79 26.88 2.29
N ASP A 34 20.01 27.39 2.25
CA ASP A 34 20.98 27.10 1.17
C ASP A 34 21.41 25.62 1.14
N ILE A 35 21.57 25.02 2.33
CA ILE A 35 21.88 23.60 2.47
C ILE A 35 20.67 22.76 2.06
N ALA A 36 19.47 23.14 2.50
CA ALA A 36 18.25 22.45 2.16
C ALA A 36 18.02 22.45 0.64
N ASP A 37 18.18 23.59 -0.02
CA ASP A 37 18.01 23.73 -1.46
C ASP A 37 19.02 22.87 -2.22
N ARG A 38 20.31 22.96 -1.86
CA ARG A 38 21.38 22.18 -2.49
C ARG A 38 21.16 20.67 -2.36
N LEU A 39 20.71 20.20 -1.20
CA LEU A 39 20.56 18.77 -0.92
C LEU A 39 19.25 18.20 -1.49
N PHE A 40 18.13 18.91 -1.35
CA PHE A 40 16.82 18.38 -1.69
C PHE A 40 16.32 18.77 -3.08
N PHE A 41 16.93 19.76 -3.73
CA PHE A 41 16.66 20.11 -5.13
C PHE A 41 17.93 20.06 -6.02
N PRO A 42 18.70 18.96 -5.98
CA PRO A 42 19.92 18.85 -6.77
C PRO A 42 19.62 18.59 -8.24
N THR A 43 20.55 18.98 -9.12
CA THR A 43 20.56 18.47 -10.49
C THR A 43 20.88 16.96 -10.51
N SER A 44 20.45 16.26 -11.55
CA SER A 44 20.68 14.80 -11.69
C SER A 44 22.15 14.38 -11.66
N ARG A 45 23.08 15.30 -11.94
CA ARG A 45 24.53 15.06 -11.93
C ARG A 45 25.17 15.24 -10.55
N ALA A 46 24.49 15.87 -9.59
CA ALA A 46 25.02 16.11 -8.24
C ALA A 46 24.92 14.86 -7.35
N ARG A 47 25.65 13.80 -7.73
CA ARG A 47 25.59 12.47 -7.09
C ARG A 47 25.92 12.51 -5.59
N LYS A 48 26.85 13.38 -5.19
CA LYS A 48 27.23 13.55 -3.78
C LYS A 48 26.08 14.14 -2.95
N ASP A 49 25.41 15.14 -3.48
CA ASP A 49 24.30 15.83 -2.79
C ASP A 49 23.08 14.91 -2.70
N ILE A 50 22.77 14.18 -3.78
CA ILE A 50 21.72 13.15 -3.77
C ILE A 50 21.99 12.08 -2.71
N ALA A 51 23.23 11.57 -2.63
CA ALA A 51 23.61 10.57 -1.64
C ALA A 51 23.49 11.12 -0.20
N GLN A 52 23.93 12.36 0.03
CA GLN A 52 23.84 13.01 1.33
C GLN A 52 22.37 13.22 1.76
N ALA A 53 21.51 13.70 0.85
CA ALA A 53 20.09 13.86 1.12
C ALA A 53 19.40 12.52 1.44
N LYS A 54 19.70 11.46 0.68
CA LYS A 54 19.19 10.12 0.94
C LYS A 54 19.64 9.57 2.29
N ALA A 55 20.89 9.80 2.68
CA ALA A 55 21.40 9.39 3.98
C ALA A 55 20.68 10.11 5.14
N LEU A 56 20.35 11.39 4.98
CA LEU A 56 19.52 12.12 5.94
C LEU A 56 18.09 11.54 6.00
N CYS A 57 17.47 11.29 4.85
CA CYS A 57 16.15 10.68 4.79
C CYS A 57 16.09 9.30 5.44
N ALA A 58 17.15 8.49 5.32
CA ALA A 58 17.19 7.13 5.89
C ALA A 58 17.04 7.11 7.42
N GLN A 59 17.42 8.20 8.09
CA GLN A 59 17.35 8.36 9.55
C GLN A 59 16.13 9.21 9.99
N CYS A 60 15.33 9.69 9.03
CA CYS A 60 14.22 10.59 9.31
C CYS A 60 13.01 9.83 9.88
N PRO A 61 12.48 10.20 11.06
CA PRO A 61 11.38 9.47 11.70
C PRO A 61 10.07 9.56 10.91
N VAL A 62 9.91 10.61 10.10
CA VAL A 62 8.72 10.82 9.25
C VAL A 62 8.97 10.45 7.78
N ARG A 63 10.01 9.66 7.48
CA ARG A 63 10.36 9.28 6.10
C ARG A 63 9.18 8.69 5.33
N ARG A 64 8.43 7.76 5.95
CA ARG A 64 7.27 7.11 5.32
C ARG A 64 6.14 8.10 5.04
N ILE A 65 5.77 8.91 6.04
CA ILE A 65 4.79 9.98 5.90
C ILE A 65 5.19 10.96 4.80
N CYS A 66 6.46 11.34 4.74
CA CYS A 66 7.00 12.24 3.71
C CYS A 66 6.91 11.62 2.31
N LEU A 67 7.20 10.34 2.16
CA LEU A 67 7.06 9.65 0.88
C LEU A 67 5.58 9.53 0.48
N ASP A 68 4.72 9.11 1.40
CA ASP A 68 3.29 8.98 1.14
C ASP A 68 2.70 10.32 0.70
N ALA A 69 2.95 11.40 1.45
CA ALA A 69 2.55 12.74 1.06
C ALA A 69 3.08 13.11 -0.33
N ALA A 70 4.34 12.75 -0.64
CA ALA A 70 4.94 13.01 -1.93
C ALA A 70 4.34 12.22 -3.10
N LEU A 71 3.75 11.05 -2.84
CA LEU A 71 3.08 10.23 -3.85
C LEU A 71 1.62 10.65 -4.04
N GLU A 72 0.98 11.14 -2.97
CA GLU A 72 -0.41 11.61 -2.95
C GLU A 72 -0.61 12.90 -3.76
N SER A 73 0.43 13.74 -3.88
CA SER A 73 0.41 14.87 -4.81
C SER A 73 1.33 14.58 -5.99
N GLU A 74 0.84 14.82 -7.19
CA GLU A 74 1.61 14.70 -8.43
C GLU A 74 2.68 15.82 -8.57
N SER A 75 2.77 16.75 -7.62
CA SER A 75 3.56 17.97 -7.71
C SER A 75 4.54 18.13 -6.53
N PHE A 76 5.51 17.23 -6.44
CA PHE A 76 6.67 17.45 -5.58
C PHE A 76 7.97 17.21 -6.34
N TYR A 77 8.69 18.31 -6.60
CA TYR A 77 10.05 18.28 -7.15
C TYR A 77 11.06 17.85 -6.08
N GLY A 78 12.23 17.40 -6.55
CA GLY A 78 13.36 17.12 -5.68
C GLY A 78 13.26 15.79 -4.92
N ILE A 79 14.09 15.66 -3.88
CA ILE A 79 14.19 14.47 -3.05
C ILE A 79 13.15 14.53 -1.92
N ARG A 80 12.33 13.49 -1.81
CA ARG A 80 11.27 13.34 -0.79
C ARG A 80 11.24 11.89 -0.34
N GLY A 81 11.10 11.65 0.97
CA GLY A 81 11.05 10.29 1.51
C GLY A 81 12.29 9.42 1.20
N GLY A 82 13.42 10.03 0.81
CA GLY A 82 14.63 9.34 0.37
C GLY A 82 14.62 8.88 -1.09
N MET A 83 13.70 9.37 -1.91
CA MET A 83 13.62 9.07 -3.34
C MET A 83 13.75 10.36 -4.16
N THR A 84 14.39 10.29 -5.33
CA THR A 84 14.36 11.36 -6.33
C THR A 84 13.01 11.38 -7.06
N GLU A 85 12.74 12.44 -7.82
CA GLU A 85 11.55 12.52 -8.68
C GLU A 85 11.47 11.35 -9.66
N ASP A 86 12.57 11.04 -10.36
CA ASP A 86 12.65 9.93 -11.30
C ASP A 86 12.35 8.57 -10.64
N GLU A 87 12.79 8.38 -9.39
CA GLU A 87 12.54 7.16 -8.62
C GLU A 87 11.08 7.08 -8.14
N ARG A 88 10.45 8.22 -7.85
CA ARG A 88 9.04 8.29 -7.44
C ARG A 88 8.07 8.16 -8.61
N ARG A 89 8.42 8.62 -9.82
CA ARG A 89 7.56 8.60 -11.01
C ARG A 89 6.81 7.28 -11.22
N PRO A 90 7.45 6.09 -11.23
CA PRO A 90 6.73 4.83 -11.41
C PRO A 90 5.83 4.44 -10.22
N LEU A 91 6.00 5.06 -9.05
CA LEU A 91 5.23 4.76 -7.84
C LEU A 91 3.88 5.48 -7.81
N HIS A 92 3.74 6.65 -8.46
CA HIS A 92 2.44 7.32 -8.57
C HIS A 92 1.40 6.42 -9.21
N HIS A 93 1.74 5.76 -10.33
CA HIS A 93 0.84 4.80 -10.98
C HIS A 93 0.54 3.56 -10.11
N LYS A 94 1.48 3.13 -9.28
CA LYS A 94 1.29 1.99 -8.37
C LYS A 94 0.45 2.34 -7.16
N LEU A 95 0.34 3.64 -6.82
CA LEU A 95 -0.39 4.10 -5.64
C LEU A 95 -1.85 3.67 -5.70
N ASP A 96 -2.49 3.76 -6.88
CA ASP A 96 -3.89 3.36 -7.07
C ASP A 96 -4.18 1.90 -6.73
N TYR A 97 -3.16 1.04 -6.86
CA TYR A 97 -3.23 -0.39 -6.57
C TYR A 97 -2.72 -0.76 -5.17
N ARG A 98 -2.25 0.20 -4.37
CA ARG A 98 -1.81 -0.06 -3.00
C ARG A 98 -2.99 -0.60 -2.20
N LEU A 99 -2.80 -1.73 -1.52
CA LEU A 99 -3.78 -2.30 -0.61
C LEU A 99 -3.13 -2.53 0.74
N ASP A 100 -3.19 -1.51 1.61
CA ASP A 100 -2.71 -1.58 2.98
C ASP A 100 -3.89 -1.75 3.95
N GLY A 101 -3.97 -2.92 4.59
CA GLY A 101 -5.05 -3.24 5.52
C GLY A 101 -5.11 -2.32 6.74
N ASP A 102 -3.97 -1.79 7.19
CA ASP A 102 -3.93 -0.89 8.34
C ASP A 102 -4.54 0.48 7.98
N ARG A 103 -4.34 0.94 6.73
CA ARG A 103 -5.00 2.14 6.19
C ARG A 103 -6.51 1.94 6.07
N VAL A 104 -6.94 0.80 5.53
CA VAL A 104 -8.36 0.44 5.41
C VAL A 104 -9.02 0.43 6.80
N ALA A 105 -8.38 -0.23 7.77
CA ALA A 105 -8.87 -0.28 9.14
C ALA A 105 -8.87 1.11 9.81
N ALA A 106 -7.88 1.95 9.53
CA ALA A 106 -7.85 3.33 10.01
C ALA A 106 -9.01 4.16 9.46
N ALA A 107 -9.29 4.05 8.15
CA ALA A 107 -10.43 4.72 7.53
C ALA A 107 -11.76 4.28 8.16
N LEU A 108 -11.99 2.98 8.33
CA LEU A 108 -13.19 2.45 9.00
C LEU A 108 -13.36 2.93 10.45
N ARG A 109 -12.27 3.29 11.12
CA ARG A 109 -12.29 3.95 12.46
C ARG A 109 -12.54 5.47 12.38
N GLY A 110 -12.80 6.02 11.20
CA GLY A 110 -13.07 7.43 10.97
C GLY A 110 -11.83 8.31 10.81
N LEU A 111 -10.64 7.74 10.56
CA LEU A 111 -9.47 8.55 10.24
C LEU A 111 -9.56 9.03 8.80
N ASP A 112 -9.48 10.34 8.63
CA ASP A 112 -9.44 11.00 7.32
C ASP A 112 -8.02 10.94 6.74
N ILE A 113 -7.73 9.89 5.97
CA ILE A 113 -6.43 9.64 5.34
C ILE A 113 -6.60 9.46 3.84
N HIS A 114 -5.53 9.70 3.07
CA HIS A 114 -5.56 9.39 1.66
C HIS A 114 -5.60 7.86 1.45
N LEU A 115 -6.62 7.42 0.73
CA LEU A 115 -6.79 6.04 0.30
C LEU A 115 -6.51 5.92 -1.19
N SER A 116 -5.93 4.80 -1.61
CA SER A 116 -5.89 4.40 -3.02
C SER A 116 -7.28 3.96 -3.53
N ASN A 117 -7.42 3.70 -4.82
CA ASN A 117 -8.63 3.10 -5.37
C ASN A 117 -8.88 1.70 -4.79
N ALA A 118 -7.84 0.87 -4.68
CA ALA A 118 -7.95 -0.46 -4.09
C ALA A 118 -8.33 -0.41 -2.58
N GLU A 119 -7.77 0.54 -1.82
CA GLU A 119 -8.12 0.75 -0.40
C GLU A 119 -9.56 1.24 -0.25
N ARG A 120 -10.03 2.17 -1.10
CA ARG A 120 -11.44 2.62 -1.12
C ARG A 120 -12.41 1.46 -1.39
N ALA A 121 -12.10 0.61 -2.37
CA ALA A 121 -12.91 -0.57 -2.67
C ALA A 121 -12.94 -1.56 -1.49
N ALA A 122 -11.79 -1.78 -0.83
CA ALA A 122 -11.71 -2.61 0.37
C ALA A 122 -12.51 -2.04 1.54
N VAL A 123 -12.49 -0.71 1.77
CA VAL A 123 -13.35 -0.05 2.76
C VAL A 123 -14.82 -0.32 2.46
N ALA A 124 -15.28 -0.15 1.21
CA ALA A 124 -16.67 -0.39 0.85
C ALA A 124 -17.11 -1.85 1.11
N ARG A 125 -16.28 -2.83 0.72
CA ARG A 125 -16.54 -4.27 0.97
C ARG A 125 -16.63 -4.61 2.44
N LEU A 126 -15.65 -4.16 3.23
CA LEU A 126 -15.65 -4.42 4.67
C LEU A 126 -16.78 -3.68 5.38
N ALA A 127 -17.07 -2.44 5.00
CA ALA A 127 -18.21 -1.69 5.53
C ALA A 127 -19.53 -2.43 5.28
N TYR A 128 -19.73 -2.98 4.07
CA TYR A 128 -20.89 -3.82 3.76
C TYR A 128 -20.97 -5.06 4.65
N LEU A 129 -19.86 -5.82 4.79
CA LEU A 129 -19.80 -7.01 5.64
C LEU A 129 -20.05 -6.70 7.13
N HIS A 130 -19.70 -5.49 7.57
CA HIS A 130 -19.96 -5.01 8.93
C HIS A 130 -21.31 -4.30 9.10
N GLY A 131 -22.18 -4.30 8.08
CA GLY A 131 -23.53 -3.75 8.15
C GLY A 131 -23.58 -2.22 8.23
N PHE A 132 -22.60 -1.51 7.66
CA PHE A 132 -22.62 -0.06 7.59
C PHE A 132 -23.82 0.44 6.78
N THR A 133 -24.41 1.56 7.21
CA THR A 133 -25.37 2.32 6.41
C THR A 133 -24.65 3.18 5.36
N ALA A 134 -25.39 3.61 4.33
CA ALA A 134 -24.87 4.53 3.33
C ALA A 134 -24.36 5.85 3.95
N GLU A 135 -25.03 6.36 4.98
CA GLU A 135 -24.60 7.57 5.70
C GLU A 135 -23.27 7.36 6.43
N GLN A 136 -23.10 6.23 7.13
CA GLN A 136 -21.86 5.89 7.81
C GLN A 136 -20.69 5.77 6.83
N LEU A 137 -20.91 5.12 5.68
CA LEU A 137 -19.89 4.99 4.65
C LEU A 137 -19.58 6.34 3.98
N ALA A 138 -20.60 7.15 3.70
CA ALA A 138 -20.44 8.50 3.14
C ALA A 138 -19.56 9.37 4.04
N TRP A 139 -19.81 9.36 5.36
CA TRP A 139 -19.00 10.09 6.31
C TRP A 139 -17.56 9.55 6.41
N THR A 140 -17.39 8.23 6.30
CA THR A 140 -16.09 7.55 6.36
C THR A 140 -15.22 7.90 5.15
N LEU A 141 -15.77 7.86 3.95
CA LEU A 141 -15.05 8.10 2.69
C LEU A 141 -15.10 9.55 2.20
N LYS A 142 -15.83 10.43 2.90
CA LYS A 142 -16.07 11.83 2.52
C LYS A 142 -16.68 11.97 1.11
N VAL A 143 -17.66 11.13 0.83
CA VAL A 143 -18.40 11.10 -0.44
C VAL A 143 -19.88 11.42 -0.22
N SER A 144 -20.64 11.64 -1.31
CA SER A 144 -22.09 11.80 -1.20
C SER A 144 -22.78 10.50 -0.74
N GLN A 145 -23.93 10.63 -0.10
CA GLN A 145 -24.73 9.48 0.34
C GLN A 145 -25.20 8.60 -0.82
N ASP A 146 -25.54 9.20 -1.96
CA ASP A 146 -25.92 8.47 -3.18
C ASP A 146 -24.75 7.62 -3.69
N TRP A 147 -23.55 8.21 -3.76
CA TRP A 147 -22.36 7.45 -4.17
C TRP A 147 -21.98 6.36 -3.17
N ALA A 148 -22.14 6.61 -1.86
CA ALA A 148 -21.95 5.58 -0.84
C ALA A 148 -22.95 4.42 -1.00
N THR A 149 -24.19 4.72 -1.40
CA THR A 149 -25.20 3.70 -1.72
C THR A 149 -24.76 2.85 -2.91
N ASP A 150 -24.24 3.48 -3.96
CA ASP A 150 -23.68 2.77 -5.12
C ASP A 150 -22.48 1.89 -4.73
N LEU A 151 -21.58 2.39 -3.88
CA LEU A 151 -20.45 1.62 -3.38
C LEU A 151 -20.89 0.38 -2.59
N LEU A 152 -21.87 0.50 -1.70
CA LEU A 152 -22.40 -0.63 -0.94
C LEU A 152 -23.09 -1.66 -1.85
N ARG A 153 -23.86 -1.19 -2.84
CA ARG A 153 -24.49 -2.06 -3.85
C ARG A 153 -23.45 -2.80 -4.69
N ASN A 154 -22.40 -2.12 -5.14
CA ASN A 154 -21.32 -2.74 -5.89
C ASN A 154 -20.58 -3.77 -5.04
N ALA A 155 -20.27 -3.44 -3.78
CA ALA A 155 -19.65 -4.36 -2.84
C ALA A 155 -20.48 -5.64 -2.61
N HIS A 156 -21.80 -5.50 -2.46
CA HIS A 156 -22.73 -6.63 -2.38
C HIS A 156 -22.62 -7.52 -3.62
N ASN A 157 -22.75 -6.94 -4.83
CA ASN A 157 -22.69 -7.69 -6.08
C ASN A 157 -21.34 -8.40 -6.26
N GLU A 158 -20.22 -7.76 -5.91
CA GLU A 158 -18.89 -8.37 -5.98
C GLU A 158 -18.75 -9.57 -5.03
N ILE A 159 -19.34 -9.48 -3.83
CA ILE A 159 -19.33 -10.57 -2.84
C ILE A 159 -20.21 -11.73 -3.33
N GLU A 160 -21.41 -11.45 -3.83
CA GLU A 160 -22.28 -12.48 -4.40
C GLU A 160 -21.67 -13.15 -5.63
N ASP A 161 -21.06 -12.37 -6.53
CA ASP A 161 -20.39 -12.89 -7.72
C ASP A 161 -19.21 -13.79 -7.35
N ARG A 162 -18.40 -13.36 -6.39
CA ARG A 162 -17.37 -14.21 -5.78
C ARG A 162 -18.00 -15.51 -5.25
N ASP A 163 -19.01 -15.42 -4.40
CA ASP A 163 -19.58 -16.61 -3.75
C ASP A 163 -20.17 -17.60 -4.76
N ARG A 164 -20.73 -17.11 -5.88
CA ARG A 164 -21.20 -17.94 -6.99
C ARG A 164 -20.08 -18.81 -7.57
N TYR A 165 -18.93 -18.23 -7.90
CA TYR A 165 -17.83 -18.96 -8.54
C TYR A 165 -16.94 -19.74 -7.56
N TRP A 166 -16.86 -19.33 -6.30
CA TRP A 166 -16.07 -20.05 -5.28
C TRP A 166 -16.82 -21.24 -4.68
N GLN A 167 -18.16 -21.28 -4.71
CA GLN A 167 -18.93 -22.47 -4.33
C GLN A 167 -18.81 -23.61 -5.35
N GLU A 168 -18.69 -23.30 -6.64
CA GLU A 168 -18.53 -24.30 -7.71
C GLU A 168 -17.19 -25.04 -7.66
N ALA A 169 -16.13 -24.41 -7.13
CA ALA A 169 -14.81 -25.00 -6.97
C ALA A 169 -14.66 -25.92 -5.73
N GLY A 170 -15.67 -25.99 -4.86
CA GLY A 170 -15.67 -26.79 -3.64
C GLY A 170 -16.50 -28.08 -3.69
N GLY A 171 -17.04 -28.45 -4.86
CA GLY A 171 -17.90 -29.62 -5.05
C GLY A 171 -17.13 -30.92 -5.29
N THR A 172 -17.04 -31.75 -4.24
CA THR A 172 -16.77 -33.21 -4.21
C THR A 172 -15.51 -33.73 -4.93
N ASP A 173 -14.36 -33.68 -4.26
CA ASP A 173 -13.37 -34.77 -4.34
C ASP A 173 -13.73 -35.82 -3.27
N GLU A 174 -14.80 -36.58 -3.52
CA GLU A 174 -15.02 -37.85 -2.84
C GLU A 174 -14.24 -38.89 -3.66
N PRO A 175 -13.23 -39.58 -3.10
CA PRO A 175 -12.44 -40.51 -3.90
C PRO A 175 -13.33 -41.71 -4.21
N ALA A 176 -13.83 -41.76 -5.44
CA ALA A 176 -14.38 -42.98 -6.00
C ALA A 176 -13.22 -43.97 -6.14
N ASP A 177 -13.20 -44.97 -5.25
CA ASP A 177 -12.45 -46.20 -5.44
C ASP A 177 -12.89 -46.83 -6.75
N ASP A 178 -12.16 -46.60 -7.84
CA ASP A 178 -12.18 -47.47 -9.01
C ASP A 178 -10.88 -47.34 -9.81
N ALA A 179 -10.16 -48.46 -9.86
CA ALA A 179 -8.95 -48.63 -10.63
C ALA A 179 -9.25 -48.65 -12.14
N ALA A 180 -8.72 -47.69 -12.90
CA ALA A 180 -8.27 -47.91 -14.29
C ALA A 180 -7.55 -46.68 -14.87
N SER A 181 -6.34 -46.95 -15.36
CA SER A 181 -5.53 -46.22 -16.35
C SER A 181 -6.09 -44.93 -16.99
N GLY A 182 -5.36 -43.83 -16.79
CA GLY A 182 -5.45 -42.64 -17.66
C GLY A 182 -4.45 -41.57 -17.25
N THR A 183 -3.41 -41.37 -18.06
CA THR A 183 -2.42 -40.30 -17.86
C THR A 183 -3.07 -38.95 -18.16
N THR A 184 -3.09 -38.03 -17.20
CA THR A 184 -3.44 -36.61 -17.45
C THR A 184 -2.29 -35.72 -17.03
N THR A 185 -1.75 -35.02 -18.02
CA THR A 185 -0.66 -34.05 -17.97
C THR A 185 -1.09 -32.80 -17.19
N VAL A 186 -0.32 -32.45 -16.15
CA VAL A 186 -0.38 -31.14 -15.49
C VAL A 186 0.53 -30.17 -16.26
N PRO A 187 0.08 -29.00 -16.74
CA PRO A 187 0.98 -28.02 -17.35
C PRO A 187 1.86 -27.39 -16.25
N GLY A 188 3.08 -27.90 -16.14
CA GLY A 188 4.10 -27.41 -15.23
C GLY A 188 4.61 -26.01 -15.61
N ARG A 189 4.55 -25.13 -14.62
CA ARG A 189 5.31 -23.89 -14.47
C ARG A 189 6.76 -24.10 -14.90
N LEU A 190 7.22 -23.44 -15.97
CA LEU A 190 8.61 -23.47 -16.41
C LEU A 190 9.51 -22.86 -15.33
N GLY A 191 10.18 -23.74 -14.58
CA GLY A 191 11.40 -23.44 -13.85
C GLY A 191 12.58 -23.65 -14.79
N GLN A 192 13.43 -22.63 -14.93
CA GLN A 192 14.70 -22.75 -15.61
C GLN A 192 15.70 -23.35 -14.61
N VAL A 193 16.02 -24.63 -14.80
CA VAL A 193 17.07 -25.35 -14.06
C VAL A 193 18.41 -24.92 -14.65
N ILE A 194 19.26 -24.35 -13.80
CA ILE A 194 20.66 -24.04 -14.14
C ILE A 194 21.46 -25.29 -13.79
N ASP A 195 22.00 -25.95 -14.80
CA ASP A 195 22.80 -27.16 -14.66
C ASP A 195 24.16 -26.85 -13.99
N ARG A 196 24.60 -27.75 -13.11
CA ARG A 196 25.74 -27.59 -12.20
C ARG A 196 26.94 -28.48 -12.56
N ASP A 197 27.05 -28.94 -13.80
CA ASP A 197 28.22 -29.71 -14.28
C ASP A 197 28.95 -29.03 -15.44
N SER A 198 29.72 -27.98 -15.13
CA SER A 198 30.79 -27.50 -16.02
C SER A 198 31.97 -26.99 -15.19
N LEU A 199 32.70 -27.94 -14.58
CA LEU A 199 34.06 -27.75 -14.10
C LEU A 199 34.95 -28.91 -14.60
N GLY A 200 36.05 -28.53 -15.27
CA GLY A 200 37.13 -29.40 -15.77
C GLY A 200 37.13 -29.51 -17.31
N GLU A 201 38.21 -29.29 -18.08
CA GLU A 201 39.61 -29.02 -17.77
C GLU A 201 40.35 -28.66 -19.08
N ALA A 202 41.42 -27.86 -18.97
CA ALA A 202 42.62 -27.76 -19.82
C ALA A 202 42.54 -27.38 -21.32
N ALA A 203 43.03 -26.17 -21.64
CA ALA A 203 44.28 -25.93 -22.40
C ALA A 203 44.71 -24.46 -22.31
#